data_AF-A0A9E1GL16-F1
#
_entry.id   AF-A0A9E1GL16-F1
#
_cell.length_a   1.000
_cell.length_b   1.000
_cell.length_c   1.000
_cell.angle_alpha   90.00
_cell.angle_beta   90.00
_cell.angle_gamma   90.00
#
_symmetry.space_group_name_H-M   'P 1'
#
loop_
_entity.id
_entity.type
_entity.pdbx_description
1 polymer ?
#
loop_
_entity_poly.entity_id
_entity_poly.type
_entity_poly.pdbx_seq_one_letter_code
_entity_poly.pdbx_strand_id
1 'polypeptide(L)'
;MKKNKMSLTTELDLTREGTAEMTRWCILIALHQSFGIGAARLNKILARAEKLGQESLDIAMMVNDRGMPSTDRSLALRRSWMPRNVDSDFRVPVLRSPRTRREEQLRMAGDVAASMVWTLCAKACMDELGFGTERLLRLKEEALANYRQVNEEGHADGLDVAMEHLRRCAQAALKEDIVVENQPDEDRARQSERDYEEQKRAFLKRAVMQQLGRKAGKGGLRILSETQMEEKAAAAMAQLQEDTWAKRISTP
;
A
#
# COMPACT_ATOMS: atom_id res chain seq x y z
N MET A 1 -12.86 3.40 31.44
CA MET A 1 -13.16 2.55 30.27
C MET A 1 -11.93 1.70 29.98
N LYS A 2 -12.03 0.37 30.02
CA LYS A 2 -10.92 -0.51 29.64
C LYS A 2 -10.71 -0.33 28.12
N LYS A 3 -9.60 0.29 27.70
CA LYS A 3 -9.19 0.26 26.29
C LYS A 3 -9.08 -1.22 25.91
N ASN A 4 -9.97 -1.70 25.05
CA ASN A 4 -9.86 -3.06 24.53
C ASN A 4 -8.52 -3.15 23.82
N LYS A 5 -7.71 -4.15 24.17
CA LYS A 5 -6.39 -4.32 23.57
C LYS A 5 -6.59 -4.66 22.08
N MET A 6 -6.13 -3.79 21.18
CA MET A 6 -6.28 -4.00 19.74
C MET A 6 -5.68 -5.35 19.32
N SER A 7 -6.32 -6.00 18.34
CA SER A 7 -5.82 -7.25 17.79
C SER A 7 -4.49 -7.02 17.07
N LEU A 8 -3.64 -8.04 17.01
CA LEU A 8 -2.38 -7.93 16.27
C LEU A 8 -2.60 -7.62 14.80
N THR A 9 -3.65 -8.19 14.19
CA THR A 9 -4.01 -7.93 12.79
C THR A 9 -4.33 -6.45 12.59
N THR A 10 -5.17 -5.89 13.46
CA THR A 10 -5.53 -4.47 13.43
C THR A 10 -4.30 -3.57 13.55
N GLU A 11 -3.38 -3.89 14.46
CA GLU A 11 -2.14 -3.11 14.60
C GLU A 11 -1.23 -3.21 13.37
N LEU A 12 -1.17 -4.38 12.72
CA LEU A 12 -0.40 -4.54 11.49
C LEU A 12 -0.98 -3.69 10.36
N ASP A 13 -2.31 -3.61 10.24
CA ASP A 13 -2.97 -2.83 9.19
C ASP A 13 -2.80 -1.33 9.40
N LEU A 14 -2.99 -0.85 10.64
CA LEU A 14 -2.69 0.54 11.01
C LEU A 14 -1.21 0.89 10.77
N THR A 15 -0.30 -0.05 11.05
CA THR A 15 1.14 0.16 10.80
C THR A 15 1.44 0.28 9.32
N ARG A 16 0.82 -0.57 8.48
CA ARG A 16 0.99 -0.51 7.02
C ARG A 16 0.48 0.81 6.47
N GLU A 17 -0.72 1.24 6.87
CA GLU A 17 -1.34 2.48 6.42
C GLU A 17 -0.50 3.70 6.82
N GLY A 18 -0.20 3.84 8.11
CA GLY A 18 0.59 4.97 8.61
C GLY A 18 2.00 5.00 8.01
N THR A 19 2.64 3.84 7.84
CA THR A 19 3.97 3.78 7.21
C THR A 19 3.92 4.13 5.73
N ALA A 20 2.88 3.72 5.02
CA ALA A 20 2.70 4.05 3.61
C ALA A 20 2.53 5.57 3.42
N GLU A 21 1.68 6.20 4.23
CA GLU A 21 1.48 7.65 4.24
C GLU A 21 2.77 8.41 4.55
N MET A 22 3.44 8.03 5.63
CA MET A 22 4.72 8.62 6.05
C MET A 22 5.79 8.52 4.94
N THR A 23 5.93 7.34 4.35
CA THR A 23 6.89 7.11 3.26
C THR A 23 6.55 7.98 2.04
N ARG A 24 5.27 8.08 1.70
CA ARG A 24 4.79 8.91 0.58
C ARG A 24 5.13 10.38 0.80
N TRP A 25 4.88 10.91 2.01
CA TRP A 25 5.21 12.29 2.35
C TRP A 25 6.73 12.55 2.30
N CYS A 26 7.54 11.63 2.85
CA CYS A 26 9.00 11.75 2.81
C CYS A 26 9.54 11.82 1.37
N ILE A 27 9.00 11.00 0.46
CA ILE A 27 9.38 11.01 -0.97
C ILE A 27 8.92 12.30 -1.64
N LEU A 28 7.69 12.75 -1.38
CA LEU A 28 7.14 13.97 -1.97
C LEU A 28 7.96 15.21 -1.58
N ILE A 29 8.31 15.31 -0.30
CA ILE A 29 9.12 16.40 0.24
C ILE A 29 10.53 16.37 -0.38
N ALA A 30 11.14 15.18 -0.50
CA ALA A 30 12.44 15.02 -1.16
C ALA A 30 12.40 15.47 -2.63
N LEU A 31 11.36 15.09 -3.38
CA LEU A 31 11.15 15.56 -4.76
C LEU A 31 11.06 17.08 -4.85
N HIS A 32 10.37 17.71 -3.89
CA HIS A 32 10.24 19.16 -3.86
C HIS A 32 11.56 19.85 -3.50
N GLN A 33 12.14 19.51 -2.35
CA GLN A 33 13.28 20.22 -1.76
C GLN A 33 14.60 19.91 -2.48
N SER A 34 14.86 18.65 -2.80
CA SER A 34 16.16 18.21 -3.33
C SER A 34 16.21 18.22 -4.87
N PHE A 35 15.05 18.18 -5.54
CA PHE A 35 14.95 18.18 -7.01
C PHE A 35 14.18 19.37 -7.61
N GLY A 36 13.63 20.27 -6.77
CA GLY A 36 12.92 21.46 -7.23
C GLY A 36 11.63 21.16 -8.00
N ILE A 37 10.99 20.02 -7.73
CA ILE A 37 9.76 19.63 -8.43
C ILE A 37 8.58 20.42 -7.84
N GLY A 38 7.92 21.21 -8.68
CA GLY A 38 6.76 22.01 -8.28
C GLY A 38 5.46 21.22 -8.22
N ALA A 39 4.49 21.74 -7.47
CA ALA A 39 3.16 21.17 -7.20
C ALA A 39 2.48 20.49 -8.39
N ALA A 40 2.38 21.15 -9.55
CA ALA A 40 1.69 20.59 -10.72
C ALA A 40 2.34 19.28 -11.23
N ARG A 41 3.67 19.17 -11.13
CA ARG A 41 4.40 17.94 -11.51
C ARG A 41 4.31 16.90 -10.40
N LEU A 42 4.35 17.31 -9.13
CA LEU A 42 4.12 16.42 -8.00
C LEU A 42 2.74 15.74 -8.09
N ASN A 43 1.68 16.50 -8.39
CA ASN A 43 0.33 15.95 -8.55
C ASN A 43 0.24 14.95 -9.72
N LYS A 44 0.99 15.14 -10.80
CA LYS A 44 1.10 14.13 -11.88
C LYS A 44 1.77 12.84 -11.41
N ILE A 45 2.87 12.95 -10.66
CA ILE A 45 3.57 11.78 -10.08
C ILE A 45 2.64 11.03 -9.15
N LEU A 46 1.90 11.74 -8.28
CA LEU A 46 0.96 11.15 -7.35
C LEU A 46 -0.16 10.40 -8.08
N ALA A 47 -0.78 11.04 -9.07
CA ALA A 47 -1.81 10.39 -9.89
C ALA A 47 -1.26 9.19 -10.67
N ARG A 48 -0.01 9.25 -11.15
CA ARG A 48 0.62 8.11 -11.81
C ARG A 48 0.93 6.97 -10.85
N ALA A 49 1.44 7.27 -9.65
CA ALA A 49 1.71 6.29 -8.61
C ALA A 49 0.43 5.57 -8.16
N GLU A 50 -0.70 6.29 -8.06
CA GLU A 50 -2.01 5.72 -7.75
C GLU A 50 -2.49 4.75 -8.84
N LYS A 51 -2.38 5.13 -10.13
CA LYS A 51 -2.69 4.24 -11.26
C LYS A 51 -1.83 2.98 -11.24
N LEU A 52 -0.53 3.12 -11.00
CA LEU A 52 0.39 1.98 -10.86
C LEU A 52 0.02 1.10 -9.66
N GLY A 53 -0.50 1.70 -8.58
CA GLY A 53 -1.02 1.01 -7.41
C GLY A 53 -2.21 0.15 -7.77
N GLN A 54 -3.16 0.69 -8.54
CA GLN A 54 -4.31 -0.05 -9.04
C GLN A 54 -3.88 -1.19 -9.99
N GLU A 55 -2.95 -0.94 -10.91
CA GLU A 55 -2.39 -1.97 -11.79
C GLU A 55 -1.75 -3.12 -10.97
N SER A 56 -0.99 -2.78 -9.93
CA SER A 56 -0.38 -3.75 -9.01
C SER A 56 -1.44 -4.54 -8.23
N LEU A 57 -2.50 -3.86 -7.75
CA LEU A 57 -3.59 -4.47 -7.01
C LEU A 57 -4.41 -5.41 -7.90
N ASP A 58 -4.68 -5.03 -9.14
CA ASP A 58 -5.42 -5.88 -10.08
C ASP A 58 -4.71 -7.20 -10.33
N ILE A 59 -3.37 -7.19 -10.45
CA ILE A 59 -2.57 -8.42 -10.53
C ILE A 59 -2.63 -9.20 -9.22
N ALA A 60 -2.50 -8.53 -8.06
CA ALA A 60 -2.59 -9.19 -6.76
C ALA A 60 -3.93 -9.92 -6.60
N MET A 61 -5.00 -9.33 -7.14
CA MET A 61 -6.36 -9.84 -7.08
C MET A 61 -6.68 -10.86 -8.19
N MET A 62 -5.70 -11.30 -8.98
CA MET A 62 -5.86 -12.44 -9.87
C MET A 62 -5.69 -13.76 -9.13
N VAL A 63 -6.48 -14.75 -9.52
CA VAL A 63 -6.40 -16.12 -9.02
C VAL A 63 -5.12 -16.78 -9.55
N ASN A 64 -4.26 -17.26 -8.64
CA ASN A 64 -3.09 -18.08 -8.99
C ASN A 64 -3.45 -19.56 -9.17
N ASP A 65 -2.47 -20.39 -9.48
CA ASP A 65 -2.68 -21.83 -9.75
C ASP A 65 -3.19 -22.61 -8.53
N ARG A 66 -3.10 -22.02 -7.32
CA ARG A 66 -3.62 -22.57 -6.06
C ARG A 66 -5.00 -22.02 -5.69
N GLY A 67 -5.62 -21.21 -6.55
CA GLY A 67 -6.90 -20.57 -6.25
C GLY A 67 -6.79 -19.32 -5.38
N MET A 68 -5.59 -18.85 -5.04
CA MET A 68 -5.33 -17.76 -4.09
C MET A 68 -4.99 -16.43 -4.81
N PRO A 69 -5.02 -15.27 -4.13
CA PRO A 69 -4.52 -14.01 -4.67
C PRO A 69 -3.04 -14.14 -5.08
N SER A 70 -2.67 -13.46 -6.17
CA SER A 70 -1.33 -13.50 -6.75
C SER A 70 -0.43 -12.38 -6.22
N THR A 71 -0.32 -12.23 -4.90
CA THR A 71 0.51 -11.20 -4.25
C THR A 71 1.98 -11.28 -4.69
N ASP A 72 2.52 -12.48 -4.86
CA ASP A 72 3.88 -12.70 -5.37
C ASP A 72 4.08 -12.16 -6.79
N ARG A 73 3.06 -12.30 -7.67
CA ARG A 73 3.12 -11.77 -9.04
C ARG A 73 3.05 -10.25 -9.04
N SER A 74 2.25 -9.66 -8.14
CA SER A 74 2.19 -8.22 -7.94
C SER A 74 3.55 -7.66 -7.46
N LEU A 75 4.18 -8.34 -6.49
CA LEU A 75 5.53 -7.98 -6.04
C LEU A 75 6.57 -8.12 -7.17
N ALA A 76 6.51 -9.20 -7.94
CA ALA A 76 7.41 -9.43 -9.08
C ALA A 76 7.24 -8.35 -10.17
N LEU A 77 6.00 -7.92 -10.44
CA LEU A 77 5.73 -6.79 -11.34
C LEU A 77 6.47 -5.54 -10.84
N ARG A 78 6.25 -5.15 -9.58
CA ARG A 78 6.88 -3.94 -9.00
C ARG A 78 8.40 -4.01 -9.01
N ARG A 79 8.97 -5.20 -8.77
CA ARG A 79 10.42 -5.43 -8.89
C ARG A 79 10.93 -5.31 -10.32
N SER A 80 10.15 -5.77 -11.31
CA SER A 80 10.55 -5.70 -12.72
C SER A 80 10.61 -4.28 -13.28
N TRP A 81 9.92 -3.32 -12.64
CA TRP A 81 10.03 -1.90 -12.96
C TRP A 81 11.36 -1.28 -12.56
N MET A 82 12.04 -1.83 -11.55
CA MET A 82 13.22 -1.21 -10.97
C MET A 82 14.45 -1.42 -11.86
N PRO A 83 15.26 -0.38 -12.14
CA PRO A 83 16.55 -0.55 -12.78
C PRO A 83 17.46 -1.48 -11.96
N ARG A 84 18.36 -2.23 -12.63
CA ARG A 84 19.19 -3.28 -11.98
C ARG A 84 19.91 -2.86 -10.70
N ASN A 85 20.31 -1.59 -10.58
CA ASN A 85 21.09 -1.08 -9.44
C ASN A 85 20.23 -0.29 -8.43
N VAL A 86 18.91 -0.25 -8.59
CA VAL A 86 18.01 0.41 -7.66
C VAL A 86 17.20 -0.65 -6.92
N ASP A 87 17.45 -0.77 -5.61
CA ASP A 87 16.73 -1.73 -4.78
C ASP A 87 15.25 -1.34 -4.62
N SER A 88 14.38 -2.34 -4.79
CA SER A 88 12.93 -2.25 -4.58
C SER A 88 12.53 -2.13 -3.12
N ASP A 89 13.38 -2.58 -2.20
CA ASP A 89 13.07 -2.58 -0.77
C ASP A 89 13.26 -1.18 -0.20
N PHE A 90 12.35 -0.70 0.62
CA PHE A 90 12.50 0.52 1.41
C PHE A 90 12.45 0.14 2.88
N ARG A 91 13.61 0.17 3.54
CA ARG A 91 13.75 -0.16 4.96
C ARG A 91 13.49 1.09 5.78
N VAL A 92 12.42 1.06 6.56
CA VAL A 92 12.03 2.20 7.39
C VAL A 92 13.10 2.41 8.47
N PRO A 93 13.64 3.62 8.61
CA PRO A 93 14.59 3.92 9.68
C PRO A 93 13.96 3.70 11.05
N VAL A 94 14.73 3.14 11.99
CA VAL A 94 14.29 2.87 13.36
C VAL A 94 15.22 3.51 14.37
N LEU A 95 14.66 4.07 15.44
CA LEU A 95 15.44 4.63 16.55
C LEU A 95 16.05 3.55 17.45
N ARG A 96 15.38 2.39 17.53
CA ARG A 96 15.85 1.23 18.28
C ARG A 96 15.48 -0.08 17.59
N SER A 97 16.27 -1.11 17.84
CA SER A 97 15.95 -2.46 17.39
C SER A 97 14.69 -3.00 18.08
N PRO A 98 13.86 -3.78 17.34
CA PRO A 98 12.78 -4.55 17.93
C PRO A 98 13.29 -5.50 19.02
N ARG A 99 12.55 -5.60 20.12
CA ARG A 99 12.88 -6.47 21.26
C ARG A 99 11.93 -7.64 21.41
N THR A 100 10.78 -7.60 20.73
CA THR A 100 9.77 -8.65 20.81
C THR A 100 9.37 -9.12 19.41
N ARG A 101 8.88 -10.36 19.31
CA ARG A 101 8.34 -10.90 18.06
C ARG A 101 7.22 -10.01 17.48
N ARG A 102 6.39 -9.41 18.36
CA ARG A 102 5.32 -8.49 17.95
C ARG A 102 5.90 -7.24 17.29
N GLU A 103 6.90 -6.62 17.90
CA GLU A 103 7.60 -5.45 17.33
C GLU A 103 8.26 -5.79 16.00
N GLU A 104 8.85 -6.99 15.86
CA GLU A 104 9.43 -7.46 14.60
C GLU A 104 8.37 -7.62 13.51
N GLN A 105 7.20 -8.18 13.83
CA GLN A 105 6.09 -8.30 12.87
C GLN A 105 5.57 -6.94 12.39
N LEU A 106 5.43 -5.97 13.31
CA LEU A 106 5.04 -4.60 12.96
C LEU A 106 6.08 -3.95 12.05
N ARG A 107 7.37 -4.14 12.36
CA ARG A 107 8.46 -3.65 11.51
C ARG A 107 8.41 -4.25 10.11
N MET A 108 8.27 -5.56 9.99
CA MET A 108 8.17 -6.23 8.69
C MET A 108 6.96 -5.71 7.89
N ALA A 109 5.83 -5.50 8.55
CA ALA A 109 4.65 -4.94 7.91
C ALA A 109 4.89 -3.51 7.40
N GLY A 110 5.55 -2.67 8.21
CA GLY A 110 5.97 -1.33 7.83
C GLY A 110 6.92 -1.34 6.62
N ASP A 111 7.99 -2.13 6.66
CA ASP A 111 8.96 -2.25 5.57
C ASP A 111 8.29 -2.69 4.26
N VAL A 112 7.33 -3.62 4.31
CA VAL A 112 6.60 -4.06 3.13
C VAL A 112 5.74 -2.94 2.56
N ALA A 113 5.03 -2.19 3.41
CA ALA A 113 4.22 -1.06 2.99
C ALA A 113 5.08 0.07 2.39
N ALA A 114 6.19 0.42 3.04
CA ALA A 114 7.13 1.42 2.54
C ALA A 114 7.75 1.01 1.21
N SER A 115 8.14 -0.26 1.06
CA SER A 115 8.69 -0.81 -0.20
C SER A 115 7.66 -0.73 -1.33
N MET A 116 6.37 -0.93 -1.02
CA MET A 116 5.30 -0.73 -1.99
C MET A 116 5.24 0.71 -2.48
N VAL A 117 5.11 1.67 -1.56
CA VAL A 117 5.08 3.09 -1.89
C VAL A 117 6.32 3.52 -2.67
N TRP A 118 7.50 3.08 -2.24
CA TRP A 118 8.76 3.37 -2.92
C TRP A 118 8.75 2.92 -4.38
N THR A 119 8.43 1.67 -4.66
CA THR A 119 8.41 1.17 -6.05
C THR A 119 7.38 1.89 -6.93
N LEU A 120 6.22 2.26 -6.39
CA LEU A 120 5.18 3.00 -7.10
C LEU A 120 5.64 4.43 -7.43
N CYS A 121 6.18 5.15 -6.44
CA CYS A 121 6.69 6.50 -6.62
C CYS A 121 7.93 6.52 -7.54
N ALA A 122 8.85 5.56 -7.39
CA ALA A 122 10.03 5.44 -8.24
C ALA A 122 9.62 5.23 -9.71
N LYS A 123 8.67 4.32 -9.98
CA LYS A 123 8.15 4.10 -11.32
C LYS A 123 7.42 5.33 -11.88
N ALA A 124 6.64 6.03 -11.06
CA ALA A 124 6.01 7.29 -11.46
C ALA A 124 7.05 8.37 -11.78
N CYS A 125 8.16 8.47 -11.03
CA CYS A 125 9.25 9.40 -11.33
C CYS A 125 9.99 9.04 -12.62
N MET A 126 10.16 7.75 -12.92
CA MET A 126 10.70 7.31 -14.21
C MET A 126 9.79 7.75 -15.36
N ASP A 127 8.48 7.53 -15.24
CA ASP A 127 7.50 7.83 -16.29
C ASP A 127 7.31 9.34 -16.52
N GLU A 128 7.14 10.11 -15.44
CA GLU A 128 6.74 11.52 -15.52
C GLU A 128 7.92 12.49 -15.55
N LEU A 129 9.06 12.11 -14.97
CA LEU A 129 10.23 12.98 -14.82
C LEU A 129 11.47 12.48 -15.57
N GLY A 130 11.44 11.26 -16.13
CA GLY A 130 12.60 10.65 -16.78
C GLY A 130 13.75 10.37 -15.81
N PHE A 131 13.46 10.06 -14.54
CA PHE A 131 14.52 9.77 -13.56
C PHE A 131 15.28 8.49 -13.94
N GLY A 132 16.60 8.61 -14.10
CA GLY A 132 17.50 7.46 -14.21
C GLY A 132 17.95 6.93 -12.85
N THR A 133 18.79 5.89 -12.87
CA THR A 133 19.32 5.21 -11.68
C THR A 133 19.87 6.16 -10.61
N GLU A 134 20.76 7.09 -10.98
CA GLU A 134 21.41 7.99 -10.02
C GLU A 134 20.39 8.90 -9.30
N ARG A 135 19.41 9.43 -10.03
CA ARG A 135 18.37 10.28 -9.46
C ARG A 135 17.44 9.49 -8.53
N LEU A 136 17.13 8.23 -8.86
CA LEU A 136 16.35 7.36 -7.98
C LEU A 136 17.10 7.00 -6.71
N LEU A 137 18.40 6.68 -6.80
CA LEU A 137 19.22 6.39 -5.62
C LEU A 137 19.28 7.61 -4.70
N ARG A 138 19.53 8.79 -5.25
CA ARG A 138 19.50 10.04 -4.46
C ARG A 138 18.12 10.31 -3.87
N LEU A 139 17.04 10.13 -4.64
CA LEU A 139 15.69 10.32 -4.13
C LEU A 139 15.40 9.40 -2.92
N LYS A 140 15.83 8.14 -2.99
CA LYS A 140 15.68 7.18 -1.89
C LYS A 140 16.45 7.63 -0.65
N GLU A 141 17.69 8.10 -0.83
CA GLU A 141 18.53 8.60 0.25
C GLU A 141 17.89 9.81 0.96
N GLU A 142 17.40 10.78 0.18
CA GLU A 142 16.75 11.99 0.68
C GLU A 142 15.43 11.64 1.39
N ALA A 143 14.64 10.71 0.84
CA ALA A 143 13.42 10.23 1.50
C ALA A 143 13.71 9.51 2.83
N LEU A 144 14.79 8.72 2.90
CA LEU A 144 15.24 8.08 4.13
C LEU A 144 15.79 9.08 5.15
N ALA A 145 16.39 10.19 4.70
CA ALA A 145 16.82 11.28 5.56
C ALA A 145 15.61 12.00 6.17
N ASN A 146 14.61 12.32 5.36
CA ASN A 146 13.34 12.90 5.84
C ASN A 146 12.67 12.00 6.88
N TYR A 147 12.62 10.68 6.63
CA TYR A 147 12.02 9.74 7.58
C TYR A 147 12.80 9.70 8.90
N ARG A 148 14.14 9.68 8.86
CA ARG A 148 14.99 9.76 10.07
C ARG A 148 14.70 11.02 10.87
N GLN A 149 14.62 12.16 10.19
CA GLN A 149 14.32 13.43 10.82
C GLN A 149 12.97 13.41 11.54
N VAL A 150 11.90 12.91 10.91
CA VAL A 150 10.58 12.81 11.56
C VAL A 150 10.64 11.90 12.79
N ASN A 151 11.36 10.79 12.72
CA ASN A 151 11.52 9.91 13.88
C ASN A 151 12.29 10.60 15.01
N GLU A 152 13.36 11.32 14.70
CA GLU A 152 14.19 12.03 15.66
C GLU A 152 13.41 13.16 16.34
N GLU A 153 12.71 14.01 15.58
CA GLU A 153 11.82 15.05 16.08
C GLU A 153 10.68 14.44 16.92
N GLY A 154 10.09 13.35 16.44
CA GLY A 154 9.02 12.65 17.17
C GLY A 154 9.48 12.08 18.52
N HIS A 155 10.77 11.75 18.63
CA HIS A 155 11.37 11.28 19.88
C HIS A 155 11.79 12.41 20.82
N ALA A 156 12.35 13.50 20.26
CA ALA A 156 12.89 14.62 21.04
C ALA A 156 11.80 15.61 21.48
N ASP A 157 10.93 16.00 20.55
CA ASP A 157 9.98 17.10 20.71
C ASP A 157 8.52 16.64 20.77
N GLY A 158 8.25 15.39 20.36
CA GLY A 158 6.92 14.79 20.38
C GLY A 158 6.36 14.55 18.97
N LEU A 159 5.53 13.51 18.83
CA LEU A 159 4.99 13.10 17.54
C LEU A 159 4.11 14.18 16.90
N ASP A 160 3.35 14.92 17.69
CA ASP A 160 2.51 16.02 17.22
C ASP A 160 3.34 17.14 16.57
N VAL A 161 4.49 17.50 17.16
CA VAL A 161 5.41 18.48 16.60
C VAL A 161 6.00 18.00 15.28
N ALA A 162 6.48 16.75 15.25
CA ALA A 162 7.07 16.15 14.05
C ALA A 162 6.06 16.04 12.90
N MET A 163 4.81 15.65 13.21
CA MET A 163 3.75 15.56 12.21
C MET A 163 3.32 16.95 11.70
N GLU A 164 3.28 17.98 12.56
CA GLU A 164 3.01 19.35 12.12
C GLU A 164 4.13 19.90 11.24
N HIS A 165 5.39 19.60 11.55
CA HIS A 165 6.51 19.97 10.69
C HIS A 165 6.41 19.28 9.32
N LEU A 166 6.18 17.97 9.30
CA LEU A 166 5.97 17.22 8.06
C LEU A 166 4.82 17.81 7.22
N ARG A 167 3.69 18.12 7.87
CA ARG A 167 2.52 18.74 7.22
C ARG A 167 2.89 20.06 6.55
N ARG A 168 3.63 20.95 7.22
CA ARG A 168 4.09 22.22 6.64
C ARG A 168 5.00 22.03 5.44
N CYS A 169 5.93 21.08 5.50
CA CYS A 169 6.78 20.75 4.35
C CYS A 169 5.95 20.24 3.16
N ALA A 170 4.96 19.39 3.42
CA ALA A 170 4.07 18.88 2.40
C ALA A 170 3.16 19.98 1.80
N GLN A 171 2.63 20.89 2.61
CA GLN A 171 1.87 22.06 2.15
C GLN A 171 2.72 22.96 1.26
N ALA A 172 3.98 23.21 1.66
CA ALA A 172 4.92 24.00 0.84
C ALA A 172 5.18 23.34 -0.52
N ALA A 173 5.31 22.00 -0.54
CA ALA A 173 5.53 21.25 -1.77
C ALA A 173 4.31 21.28 -2.72
N LEU A 174 3.11 21.02 -2.19
CA LEU A 174 1.88 20.94 -2.97
C LEU A 174 1.21 22.28 -3.25
N LYS A 175 1.56 23.33 -2.49
CA LYS A 175 0.86 24.62 -2.48
C LYS A 175 -0.65 24.47 -2.22
N GLU A 176 -1.00 23.47 -1.41
CA GLU A 176 -2.37 23.13 -1.02
C GLU A 176 -2.45 23.11 0.51
N ASP A 177 -3.63 23.43 1.05
CA ASP A 177 -3.87 23.32 2.48
C ASP A 177 -4.13 21.86 2.86
N ILE A 178 -3.20 21.24 3.56
CA ILE A 178 -3.31 19.87 4.04
C ILE A 178 -3.94 19.87 5.43
N VAL A 179 -5.13 19.29 5.51
CA VAL A 179 -5.83 19.00 6.76
C VAL A 179 -5.43 17.62 7.24
N VAL A 180 -4.95 17.52 8.48
CA VAL A 180 -4.69 16.23 9.15
C VAL A 180 -5.95 15.84 9.92
N GLU A 181 -6.63 14.80 9.44
CA GLU A 181 -7.78 14.25 10.13
C GLU A 181 -7.32 13.48 11.37
N ASN A 182 -7.75 13.92 12.55
CA ASN A 182 -7.49 13.22 13.80
C ASN A 182 -8.56 12.14 14.03
N GLN A 183 -8.54 11.13 13.16
CA GLN A 183 -9.44 9.99 13.24
C GLN A 183 -8.91 8.98 14.27
N PRO A 184 -9.74 8.52 15.24
CA PRO A 184 -9.34 7.47 16.17
C PRO A 184 -8.91 6.19 15.44
N ASP A 185 -7.87 5.53 15.95
CA ASP A 185 -7.39 4.24 15.42
C ASP A 185 -8.50 3.18 15.30
N GLU A 186 -9.49 3.19 16.21
CA GLU A 186 -10.64 2.28 16.17
C GLU A 186 -11.58 2.54 14.97
N ASP A 187 -11.68 3.78 14.51
CA ASP A 187 -12.48 4.13 13.34
C ASP A 187 -11.71 3.80 12.04
N ARG A 188 -10.40 4.06 12.02
CA ARG A 188 -9.50 3.65 10.92
C ARG A 188 -9.49 2.13 10.76
N ALA A 189 -9.36 1.39 11.86
CA ALA A 189 -9.44 -0.06 11.87
C ALA A 189 -10.76 -0.56 11.27
N ARG A 190 -11.89 0.02 11.68
CA ARG A 190 -13.21 -0.34 11.14
C ARG A 190 -13.33 -0.03 9.65
N GLN A 191 -12.70 1.04 9.16
CA GLN A 191 -12.66 1.33 7.73
C GLN A 191 -11.82 0.30 6.98
N SER A 192 -10.63 -0.02 7.48
CA SER A 192 -9.75 -1.04 6.91
C SER A 192 -10.44 -2.41 6.81
N GLU A 193 -11.18 -2.82 7.84
CA GLU A 193 -11.99 -4.05 7.82
C GLU A 193 -13.07 -4.04 6.73
N ARG A 194 -13.75 -2.90 6.53
CA ARG A 194 -14.75 -2.75 5.47
C ARG A 194 -14.12 -2.86 4.09
N ASP A 195 -13.03 -2.14 3.87
CA ASP A 195 -12.31 -2.15 2.58
C ASP A 195 -11.77 -3.55 2.25
N TYR A 196 -11.26 -4.26 3.27
CA TYR A 196 -10.83 -5.64 3.13
C TYR A 196 -11.98 -6.57 2.73
N GLU A 197 -13.13 -6.48 3.39
CA GLU A 197 -14.30 -7.30 3.03
C GLU A 197 -14.83 -6.99 1.63
N GLU A 198 -14.80 -5.72 1.21
CA GLU A 198 -15.15 -5.34 -0.17
C GLU A 198 -14.17 -5.92 -1.19
N GLN A 199 -12.87 -5.80 -0.92
CA GLN A 199 -11.83 -6.41 -1.76
C GLN A 199 -11.99 -7.94 -1.84
N LYS A 200 -12.22 -8.61 -0.71
CA LYS A 200 -12.48 -10.05 -0.63
C LYS A 200 -13.68 -10.43 -1.50
N ARG A 201 -14.80 -9.71 -1.39
CA ARG A 201 -16.01 -9.93 -2.22
C ARG A 201 -15.71 -9.74 -3.71
N ALA A 202 -15.01 -8.67 -4.08
CA ALA A 202 -14.64 -8.39 -5.46
C ALA A 202 -13.73 -9.47 -6.05
N PHE A 203 -12.73 -9.92 -5.29
CA PHE A 203 -11.86 -11.05 -5.66
C PHE A 203 -12.71 -12.28 -5.98
N LEU A 204 -13.58 -12.65 -5.05
CA LEU A 204 -14.29 -13.91 -5.15
C LEU A 204 -15.33 -13.88 -6.27
N LYS A 205 -16.00 -12.74 -6.50
CA LYS A 205 -16.82 -12.52 -7.70
C LYS A 205 -16.01 -12.75 -8.97
N ARG A 206 -14.79 -12.19 -9.09
CA ARG A 206 -13.89 -12.42 -10.25
C ARG A 206 -13.45 -13.89 -10.38
N ALA A 207 -13.11 -14.54 -9.27
CA ALA A 207 -12.66 -15.92 -9.26
C ALA A 207 -13.76 -16.88 -9.74
N VAL A 208 -14.99 -16.68 -9.26
CA VAL A 208 -16.16 -17.46 -9.71
C VAL A 208 -16.47 -17.18 -11.17
N MET A 209 -16.43 -15.92 -11.60
CA MET A 209 -16.59 -15.56 -13.01
C MET A 209 -15.58 -16.24 -13.91
N GLN A 210 -14.31 -16.34 -13.50
CA GLN A 210 -13.27 -17.03 -14.25
C GLN A 210 -13.48 -18.55 -14.29
N GLN A 211 -13.92 -19.16 -13.18
CA GLN A 211 -14.28 -20.58 -13.09
C GLN A 211 -15.46 -20.93 -14.01
N LEU A 212 -16.53 -20.12 -13.96
CA LEU A 212 -17.68 -20.23 -14.86
C LEU A 212 -17.24 -20.03 -16.32
N GLY A 213 -16.35 -19.05 -16.57
CA GLY A 213 -15.54 -18.85 -17.78
C GLY A 213 -15.00 -20.13 -18.38
N ARG A 214 -14.18 -20.82 -17.59
CA ARG A 214 -13.49 -22.05 -17.98
C ARG A 214 -14.47 -23.20 -18.22
N LYS A 215 -15.52 -23.33 -17.39
CA LYS A 215 -16.51 -24.42 -17.51
C LYS A 215 -17.49 -24.22 -18.67
N ALA A 216 -17.82 -22.99 -19.02
CA ALA A 216 -18.84 -22.67 -20.01
C ALA A 216 -18.31 -22.60 -21.47
N GLY A 217 -17.00 -22.71 -21.68
CA GLY A 217 -16.39 -22.59 -23.01
C GLY A 217 -16.63 -21.22 -23.68
N LYS A 218 -16.32 -21.08 -24.98
CA LYS A 218 -16.44 -19.82 -25.73
C LYS A 218 -17.88 -19.29 -25.91
N GLY A 219 -18.92 -19.99 -25.46
CA GLY A 219 -20.32 -19.66 -25.73
C GLY A 219 -21.25 -19.50 -24.52
N GLY A 220 -20.92 -20.02 -23.33
CA GLY A 220 -21.93 -20.23 -22.29
C GLY A 220 -22.14 -19.11 -21.25
N LEU A 221 -21.30 -18.06 -21.18
CA LEU A 221 -21.53 -16.95 -20.22
C LEU A 221 -22.44 -15.84 -20.73
N ARG A 222 -22.72 -15.76 -22.04
CA ARG A 222 -23.51 -14.66 -22.62
C ARG A 222 -25.00 -14.66 -22.25
N ILE A 223 -25.48 -15.65 -21.49
CA ILE A 223 -26.91 -15.92 -21.28
C ILE A 223 -27.37 -15.65 -19.83
N LEU A 224 -26.46 -15.48 -18.86
CA LEU A 224 -26.84 -15.28 -17.45
C LEU A 224 -27.14 -13.81 -17.16
N SER A 225 -28.20 -13.55 -16.39
CA SER A 225 -28.47 -12.22 -15.84
C SER A 225 -27.46 -11.87 -14.74
N GLU A 226 -27.26 -10.58 -14.49
CA GLU A 226 -26.36 -10.07 -13.43
C GLU A 226 -26.69 -10.69 -12.07
N THR A 227 -27.98 -10.80 -11.73
CA THR A 227 -28.49 -11.45 -10.51
C THR A 227 -28.11 -12.94 -10.41
N GLN A 228 -28.21 -13.70 -11.50
CA GLN A 228 -27.83 -15.13 -11.51
C GLN A 228 -26.32 -15.34 -11.42
N MET A 229 -25.54 -14.39 -11.94
CA MET A 229 -24.09 -14.40 -11.76
C MET A 229 -23.72 -14.10 -10.31
N GLU A 230 -24.44 -13.21 -9.65
CA GLU A 230 -24.26 -12.92 -8.22
C GLU A 230 -24.65 -14.08 -7.32
N GLU A 231 -25.77 -14.76 -7.59
CA GLU A 231 -26.18 -15.96 -6.86
C GLU A 231 -25.18 -17.11 -7.01
N LYS A 232 -24.69 -17.35 -8.24
CA LYS A 232 -23.65 -18.37 -8.47
C LYS A 232 -22.30 -17.98 -7.87
N ALA A 233 -21.95 -16.69 -7.87
CA ALA A 233 -20.80 -16.18 -7.15
C ALA A 233 -20.93 -16.43 -5.65
N ALA A 234 -22.08 -16.10 -5.04
CA ALA A 234 -22.37 -16.31 -3.63
C ALA A 234 -22.40 -17.80 -3.23
N ALA A 235 -22.91 -18.68 -4.09
CA ALA A 235 -22.93 -20.12 -3.84
C ALA A 235 -21.53 -20.76 -3.94
N ALA A 236 -20.72 -20.39 -4.94
CA ALA A 236 -19.34 -20.85 -5.06
C ALA A 236 -18.44 -20.25 -3.97
N MET A 237 -18.76 -19.04 -3.52
CA MET A 237 -18.19 -18.37 -2.35
C MET A 237 -18.38 -19.16 -1.06
N ALA A 238 -19.60 -19.63 -0.80
CA ALA A 238 -19.90 -20.45 0.38
C ALA A 238 -19.21 -21.83 0.35
N GLN A 239 -18.77 -22.29 -0.83
CA GLN A 239 -18.03 -23.55 -1.00
C GLN A 239 -16.51 -23.38 -0.87
N LEU A 240 -15.97 -22.17 -1.03
CA LEU A 240 -14.56 -21.85 -0.82
C LEU A 240 -14.33 -21.66 0.69
N GLN A 241 -13.59 -22.56 1.33
CA GLN A 241 -13.36 -22.50 2.78
C GLN A 241 -12.70 -21.17 3.20
N GLU A 242 -13.47 -20.35 3.93
CA GLU A 242 -13.06 -19.02 4.42
C GLU A 242 -11.73 -19.02 5.21
N ASP A 243 -11.44 -20.12 5.92
CA ASP A 243 -10.30 -20.23 6.83
C ASP A 243 -8.93 -20.21 6.14
N THR A 244 -8.88 -20.50 4.85
CA THR A 244 -7.61 -20.53 4.09
C THR A 244 -7.19 -19.14 3.59
N TRP A 245 -8.14 -18.22 3.47
CA TRP A 245 -7.98 -16.87 2.92
C TRP A 245 -7.52 -15.87 3.97
N ALA A 246 -8.20 -15.85 5.13
CA ALA A 246 -7.93 -14.91 6.22
C ALA A 246 -6.50 -15.05 6.79
N LYS A 247 -5.94 -16.27 6.79
CA LYS A 247 -4.61 -16.53 7.37
C LYS A 247 -3.43 -16.05 6.53
N ARG A 248 -3.63 -15.60 5.28
CA ARG A 248 -2.52 -15.25 4.37
C ARG A 248 -2.58 -13.86 3.78
N ILE A 249 -3.71 -13.16 3.80
CA ILE A 249 -3.72 -11.74 3.39
C ILE A 249 -3.09 -10.85 4.47
N SER A 250 -3.16 -11.24 5.75
CA SER A 250 -2.46 -10.55 6.85
C SER A 250 -0.93 -10.75 6.88
N THR A 251 -0.38 -11.56 6.00
CA THR A 251 1.07 -11.81 5.90
C THR A 251 1.51 -11.72 4.44
N PRO A 252 2.30 -10.71 4.05
CA PRO A 252 3.09 -10.82 2.83
C PRO A 252 4.03 -12.03 2.91
#